data_AF-A0AAJ7J3Y2-F1
#
_entry.id   AF-A0AAJ7J3Y2-F1
#
_cell.length_a   1.000
_cell.length_b   1.000
_cell.length_c   1.000
_cell.angle_alpha   90.00
_cell.angle_beta   90.00
_cell.angle_gamma   90.00
#
_symmetry.space_group_name_H-M   'P 1'
#
loop_
_entity.id
_entity.type
_entity.pdbx_description
1 polymer ?
#
loop_
_entity_poly.entity_id
_entity_poly.type
_entity_poly.pdbx_seq_one_letter_code
_entity_poly.pdbx_strand_id
1 'polypeptide(L)'
;MGDSLSAGSGIFATRFMHLFIENRGVVAAIGGEGTWRKYLTLPNILKEFNPNLIGYSLGDSATTQPQSEMNVAEVGAMSKDMPFMAEQLVKKMKNDPRINIQKHWKLISLFIGSNDFCSEMCISPSPWSILESHKNDLITTLRILRDNLPRTFVSILIPPHLKAFINSRKGRFSLDCYFITNIVCPCLIGLQYKDRRAEYYNVISRSVCV
;
A
#
# COMPACT_ATOMS: atom_id res chain seq x y z
N MET A 1 5.49 2.95 1.95
CA MET A 1 5.48 1.49 2.23
C MET A 1 4.07 0.99 1.99
N GLY A 2 3.90 -0.21 1.46
CA GLY A 2 2.56 -0.73 1.22
C GLY A 2 2.49 -1.82 0.17
N ASP A 3 1.27 -2.05 -0.32
CA ASP A 3 0.97 -3.05 -1.33
C ASP A 3 0.90 -2.45 -2.77
N SER A 4 0.25 -3.18 -3.68
CA SER A 4 0.00 -2.79 -5.07
C SER A 4 -0.62 -1.39 -5.23
N LEU A 5 -1.46 -0.95 -4.27
CA LEU A 5 -2.06 0.39 -4.30
C LEU A 5 -1.02 1.49 -4.06
N SER A 6 -0.05 1.21 -3.18
CA SER A 6 1.07 2.11 -2.91
C SER A 6 2.15 2.09 -3.99
N ALA A 7 2.24 0.99 -4.75
CA ALA A 7 3.05 0.89 -5.96
C ALA A 7 2.41 1.58 -7.18
N GLY A 8 1.12 1.93 -7.11
CA GLY A 8 0.39 2.52 -8.23
C GLY A 8 0.15 1.54 -9.38
N SER A 9 -0.06 0.27 -9.05
CA SER A 9 -0.38 -0.77 -10.03
C SER A 9 -1.64 -0.41 -10.82
N GLY A 10 -1.47 -0.18 -12.12
CA GLY A 10 -2.55 0.05 -13.06
C GLY A 10 -3.34 1.35 -12.91
N ILE A 11 -2.73 2.45 -12.42
CA ILE A 11 -3.42 3.76 -12.31
C ILE A 11 -3.99 4.22 -13.67
N PHE A 12 -3.24 3.98 -14.75
CA PHE A 12 -3.68 4.30 -16.12
C PHE A 12 -4.21 3.09 -16.89
N ALA A 13 -4.60 2.02 -16.18
CA ALA A 13 -5.01 0.79 -16.84
C ALA A 13 -6.33 0.98 -17.60
N THR A 14 -6.28 0.67 -18.90
CA THR A 14 -7.45 0.59 -19.78
C THR A 14 -7.74 -0.85 -20.20
N ARG A 15 -6.81 -1.77 -19.91
CA ARG A 15 -6.87 -3.21 -20.22
C ARG A 15 -6.19 -4.00 -19.11
N PHE A 16 -6.53 -5.28 -19.01
CA PHE A 16 -5.99 -6.21 -18.02
C PHE A 16 -4.46 -6.18 -17.92
N MET A 17 -3.74 -6.23 -19.05
CA MET A 17 -2.28 -6.26 -19.06
C MET A 17 -1.63 -5.02 -18.45
N HIS A 18 -2.31 -3.87 -18.46
CA HIS A 18 -1.78 -2.64 -17.88
C HIS A 18 -1.82 -2.66 -16.34
N LEU A 19 -2.50 -3.62 -15.71
CA LEU A 19 -2.49 -3.78 -14.26
C LEU A 19 -1.10 -4.17 -13.73
N PHE A 20 -0.25 -4.77 -14.57
CA PHE A 20 1.12 -5.11 -14.20
C PHE A 20 2.09 -3.93 -14.29
N ILE A 21 1.63 -2.75 -14.71
CA ILE A 21 2.43 -1.53 -14.77
C ILE A 21 2.32 -0.80 -13.43
N GLU A 22 3.46 -0.53 -12.82
CA GLU A 22 3.56 0.20 -11.55
C GLU A 22 3.78 1.70 -11.82
N ASN A 23 2.69 2.47 -11.84
CA ASN A 23 2.71 3.91 -12.11
C ASN A 23 3.12 4.72 -10.84
N ARG A 24 4.27 4.37 -10.23
CA ARG A 24 4.73 4.94 -8.95
C ARG A 24 4.80 6.46 -8.96
N GLY A 25 5.19 7.04 -10.09
CA GLY A 25 5.32 8.49 -10.27
C GLY A 25 4.05 9.29 -10.02
N VAL A 26 2.88 8.66 -10.08
CA VAL A 26 1.58 9.35 -9.94
C VAL A 26 0.75 8.86 -8.75
N VAL A 27 1.34 8.04 -7.88
CA VAL A 27 0.68 7.58 -6.65
C VAL A 27 0.41 8.75 -5.72
N ALA A 28 -0.80 8.85 -5.19
CA ALA A 28 -1.24 9.98 -4.36
C ALA A 28 -0.30 10.29 -3.18
N ALA A 29 0.28 9.28 -2.53
CA ALA A 29 1.11 9.45 -1.33
C ALA A 29 2.58 9.81 -1.60
N ILE A 30 3.17 9.37 -2.73
CA ILE A 30 4.63 9.44 -2.96
C ILE A 30 5.05 9.72 -4.41
N GLY A 31 4.11 9.76 -5.35
CA GLY A 31 4.40 10.12 -6.74
C GLY A 31 4.78 11.59 -6.87
N GLY A 32 5.85 11.91 -7.57
CA GLY A 32 6.31 13.27 -7.83
C GLY A 32 6.41 13.62 -9.31
N GLU A 33 5.76 12.85 -10.19
CA GLU A 33 5.72 13.08 -11.62
C GLU A 33 5.02 14.41 -11.92
N GLY A 34 5.64 15.26 -12.74
CA GLY A 34 5.07 16.57 -13.11
C GLY A 34 4.80 17.50 -11.92
N THR A 35 3.61 18.11 -11.91
CA THR A 35 3.16 19.11 -10.92
C THR A 35 1.78 18.77 -10.40
N TRP A 36 1.33 19.43 -9.32
CA TRP A 36 0.03 19.14 -8.69
C TRP A 36 -1.16 19.42 -9.61
N ARG A 37 -0.97 20.30 -10.62
CA ARG A 37 -1.96 20.61 -11.66
C ARG A 37 -2.11 19.50 -12.70
N LYS A 38 -1.06 18.69 -12.89
CA LYS A 38 -1.08 17.52 -13.80
C LYS A 38 -1.47 16.24 -13.06
N TYR A 39 -0.83 15.99 -11.92
CA TYR A 39 -1.09 14.84 -11.06
C TYR A 39 -1.19 15.31 -9.61
N LEU A 40 -2.39 15.23 -9.04
CA LEU A 40 -2.64 15.65 -7.66
C LEU A 40 -2.10 14.61 -6.68
N THR A 41 -0.83 14.76 -6.31
CA THR A 41 -0.14 13.92 -5.33
C THR A 41 0.42 14.78 -4.21
N LEU A 42 0.63 14.15 -3.05
CA LEU A 42 1.17 14.82 -1.88
C LEU A 42 2.57 15.41 -2.14
N PRO A 43 3.54 14.70 -2.76
CA PRO A 43 4.82 15.32 -3.11
C PRO A 43 4.68 16.48 -4.10
N ASN A 44 3.77 16.39 -5.07
CA ASN A 44 3.54 17.48 -6.01
C ASN A 44 3.00 18.75 -5.34
N ILE A 45 2.18 18.61 -4.30
CA ILE A 45 1.75 19.74 -3.46
C ILE A 45 2.93 20.25 -2.63
N LEU A 46 3.67 19.36 -1.97
CA LEU A 46 4.79 19.73 -1.09
C LEU A 46 5.93 20.44 -1.84
N LYS A 47 6.18 20.09 -3.11
CA LYS A 47 7.17 20.77 -3.97
C LYS A 47 6.90 22.27 -4.12
N GLU A 48 5.65 22.73 -4.04
CA GLU A 48 5.32 24.16 -4.11
C GLU A 48 5.81 24.94 -2.88
N PHE A 49 5.94 24.26 -1.74
CA PHE A 49 6.38 24.85 -0.47
C PHE A 49 7.84 24.53 -0.15
N ASN A 50 8.39 23.47 -0.73
CA ASN A 50 9.78 23.06 -0.57
C ASN A 50 10.33 22.52 -1.91
N PRO A 51 11.06 23.34 -2.69
CA PRO A 51 11.64 22.91 -3.97
C PRO A 51 12.77 21.88 -3.81
N ASN A 52 13.34 21.73 -2.62
CA ASN A 52 14.41 20.76 -2.32
C ASN A 52 13.86 19.40 -1.84
N LEU A 53 12.57 19.12 -2.05
CA LEU A 53 11.97 17.84 -1.69
C LEU A 53 12.63 16.70 -2.50
N ILE A 54 12.90 15.58 -1.83
CA ILE A 54 13.49 14.38 -2.42
C ILE A 54 12.77 13.12 -1.95
N GLY A 55 13.01 11.99 -2.63
CA GLY A 55 12.51 10.67 -2.25
C GLY A 55 11.14 10.30 -2.83
N TYR A 56 10.50 11.18 -3.60
CA TYR A 56 9.28 10.86 -4.35
C TYR A 56 9.60 10.03 -5.59
N SER A 57 8.67 9.17 -6.01
CA SER A 57 8.85 8.32 -7.20
C SER A 57 8.59 9.09 -8.49
N LEU A 58 9.15 8.61 -9.59
CA LEU A 58 8.99 9.15 -10.94
C LEU A 58 8.61 8.05 -11.94
N GLY A 59 7.84 8.40 -12.96
CA GLY A 59 7.43 7.52 -14.05
C GLY A 59 6.82 6.17 -13.62
N ASP A 60 6.88 5.23 -14.55
CA ASP A 60 6.55 3.83 -14.31
C ASP A 60 7.82 3.12 -13.88
N SER A 61 7.79 2.48 -12.71
CA SER A 61 8.98 1.85 -12.15
C SER A 61 8.67 0.71 -11.19
N ALA A 62 9.47 -0.35 -11.27
CA ALA A 62 9.52 -1.39 -10.24
C ALA A 62 10.32 -0.90 -9.02
N THR A 63 10.11 -1.49 -7.84
CA THR A 63 10.83 -1.11 -6.62
C THR A 63 12.36 -1.13 -6.75
N THR A 64 12.89 -2.03 -7.57
CA THR A 64 14.34 -2.19 -7.81
C THR A 64 14.93 -1.10 -8.70
N GLN A 65 14.10 -0.35 -9.42
CA GLN A 65 14.56 0.69 -10.33
C GLN A 65 14.83 2.01 -9.58
N PRO A 66 15.81 2.82 -10.02
CA PRO A 66 16.14 4.08 -9.37
C PRO A 66 14.96 5.03 -9.19
N GLN A 67 14.05 5.06 -10.16
CA GLN A 67 12.88 5.94 -10.19
C GLN A 67 11.83 5.61 -9.13
N SER A 68 11.91 4.44 -8.49
CA SER A 68 11.07 4.13 -7.32
C SER A 68 11.41 5.02 -6.12
N GLU A 69 12.64 5.54 -6.06
CA GLU A 69 13.14 6.39 -4.98
C GLU A 69 12.84 5.78 -3.59
N MET A 70 12.11 6.46 -2.70
CA MET A 70 11.81 5.92 -1.36
C MET A 70 10.51 5.10 -1.32
N ASN A 71 9.90 4.80 -2.46
CA ASN A 71 8.74 3.93 -2.53
C ASN A 71 9.14 2.45 -2.54
N VAL A 72 9.15 1.85 -1.34
CA VAL A 72 9.41 0.42 -1.11
C VAL A 72 8.14 -0.43 -1.07
N ALA A 73 7.01 0.05 -1.61
CA ALA A 73 5.80 -0.75 -1.70
C ALA A 73 5.99 -1.90 -2.70
N GLU A 74 5.35 -3.04 -2.45
CA GLU A 74 5.46 -4.24 -3.29
C GLU A 74 4.08 -4.80 -3.64
N VAL A 75 3.91 -5.21 -4.90
CA VAL A 75 2.66 -5.81 -5.36
C VAL A 75 2.40 -7.12 -4.60
N GLY A 76 1.17 -7.26 -4.08
CA GLY A 76 0.76 -8.46 -3.34
C GLY A 76 1.26 -8.55 -1.89
N ALA A 77 2.01 -7.55 -1.41
CA ALA A 77 2.52 -7.55 -0.05
C ALA A 77 1.41 -7.52 1.01
N MET A 78 1.69 -8.15 2.15
CA MET A 78 0.80 -8.28 3.31
C MET A 78 1.46 -7.68 4.55
N SER A 79 0.72 -7.68 5.67
CA SER A 79 1.22 -7.13 6.94
C SER A 79 2.56 -7.70 7.37
N LYS A 80 2.75 -9.01 7.20
CA LYS A 80 3.99 -9.73 7.54
C LYS A 80 5.23 -9.20 6.82
N ASP A 81 5.05 -8.50 5.69
CA ASP A 81 6.14 -7.94 4.90
C ASP A 81 6.54 -6.52 5.38
N MET A 82 5.70 -5.87 6.19
CA MET A 82 5.94 -4.51 6.67
C MET A 82 7.28 -4.33 7.42
N PRO A 83 7.69 -5.24 8.34
CA PRO A 83 8.95 -5.08 9.05
C PRO A 83 10.15 -5.08 8.09
N PHE A 84 10.16 -6.01 7.13
CA PHE A 84 11.19 -6.06 6.09
C PHE A 84 11.21 -4.79 5.24
N MET A 85 10.04 -4.29 4.82
CA MET A 85 9.96 -3.02 4.08
C MET A 85 10.51 -1.84 4.89
N ALA A 86 10.28 -1.78 6.21
CA ALA A 86 10.84 -0.73 7.06
C ALA A 86 12.36 -0.81 7.11
N GLU A 87 12.93 -2.01 7.26
CA GLU A 87 14.38 -2.21 7.23
C GLU A 87 14.99 -1.79 5.88
N GLN A 88 14.37 -2.17 4.76
CA GLN A 88 14.83 -1.75 3.43
C GLN A 88 14.74 -0.23 3.24
N LEU A 89 13.65 0.40 3.71
CA LEU A 89 13.51 1.86 3.65
C LEU A 89 14.58 2.56 4.49
N VAL A 90 14.82 2.09 5.72
CA VAL A 90 15.88 2.60 6.60
C VAL A 90 17.24 2.47 5.91
N LYS A 91 17.55 1.31 5.35
CA LYS A 91 18.80 1.05 4.64
C LYS A 91 18.96 1.99 3.45
N LYS A 92 17.89 2.15 2.65
CA LYS A 92 17.90 3.04 1.48
C LYS A 92 18.15 4.49 1.88
N MET A 93 17.48 4.98 2.93
CA MET A 93 17.70 6.34 3.43
C MET A 93 19.10 6.55 4.03
N LYS A 94 19.65 5.57 4.75
CA LYS A 94 21.01 5.66 5.32
C LYS A 94 22.11 5.65 4.25
N ASN A 95 21.86 5.00 3.11
CA ASN A 95 22.81 4.89 2.01
C ASN A 95 22.69 6.02 0.97
N ASP A 96 21.66 6.86 1.07
CA ASP A 96 21.48 7.99 0.15
C ASP A 96 22.24 9.22 0.66
N PRO A 97 23.31 9.68 -0.02
CA PRO A 97 24.10 10.81 0.43
C PRO A 97 23.32 12.13 0.44
N ARG A 98 22.18 12.21 -0.25
CA ARG A 98 21.27 13.38 -0.23
C ARG A 98 20.52 13.51 1.10
N ILE A 99 20.46 12.44 1.90
CA ILE A 99 19.63 12.37 3.11
C ILE A 99 20.49 12.52 4.36
N ASN A 100 20.28 13.62 5.09
CA ASN A 100 20.76 13.72 6.46
C ASN A 100 19.71 13.14 7.41
N ILE A 101 19.87 11.86 7.80
CA ILE A 101 18.92 11.14 8.67
C ILE A 101 18.59 11.91 9.95
N GLN A 102 19.56 12.61 10.55
CA GLN A 102 19.40 13.29 11.84
C GLN A 102 18.72 14.65 11.71
N LYS A 103 18.83 15.31 10.55
CA LYS A 103 18.35 16.68 10.35
C LYS A 103 17.09 16.77 9.50
N HIS A 104 16.96 15.94 8.47
CA HIS A 104 15.82 15.99 7.57
C HIS A 104 14.57 15.38 8.21
N TRP A 105 13.43 16.03 7.98
CA TRP A 105 12.12 15.47 8.28
C TRP A 105 11.73 14.44 7.23
N LYS A 106 11.09 13.34 7.66
CA LYS A 106 10.58 12.30 6.79
C LYS A 106 9.09 12.16 6.98
N LEU A 107 8.37 11.98 5.88
CA LEU A 107 6.97 11.62 5.87
C LEU A 107 6.85 10.24 5.23
N ILE A 108 6.40 9.26 6.01
CA ILE A 108 6.25 7.87 5.56
C ILE A 108 4.77 7.53 5.57
N SER A 109 4.21 7.26 4.41
CA SER A 109 2.87 6.67 4.30
C SER A 109 2.96 5.15 4.29
N LEU A 110 2.11 4.51 5.10
CA LEU A 110 1.96 3.07 5.20
C LEU A 110 0.52 2.69 4.84
N PHE A 111 0.35 1.99 3.72
CA PHE A 111 -0.97 1.55 3.25
C PHE A 111 -0.92 0.08 2.84
N ILE A 112 -1.35 -0.78 3.76
CA ILE A 112 -1.25 -2.24 3.64
C ILE A 112 -2.31 -2.90 4.53
N GLY A 113 -2.63 -4.15 4.23
CA GLY A 113 -3.69 -4.90 4.92
C GLY A 113 -4.78 -5.41 3.98
N SER A 114 -4.87 -4.85 2.76
CA SER A 114 -5.87 -5.28 1.78
C SER A 114 -5.70 -6.75 1.43
N ASN A 115 -4.46 -7.19 1.17
CA ASN A 115 -4.14 -8.57 0.79
C ASN A 115 -4.34 -9.57 1.94
N ASP A 116 -4.14 -9.15 3.19
CA ASP A 116 -4.42 -9.95 4.37
C ASP A 116 -5.89 -10.38 4.42
N PHE A 117 -6.81 -9.43 4.17
CA PHE A 117 -8.25 -9.71 4.15
C PHE A 117 -8.71 -10.35 2.83
N CYS A 118 -8.10 -9.96 1.71
CA CYS A 118 -8.53 -10.41 0.40
C CYS A 118 -8.06 -11.83 0.05
N SER A 119 -6.89 -12.25 0.54
CA SER A 119 -6.21 -13.48 0.11
C SER A 119 -5.81 -14.40 1.26
N GLU A 120 -5.41 -13.88 2.42
CA GLU A 120 -4.87 -14.71 3.52
C GLU A 120 -5.96 -15.17 4.52
N MET A 121 -6.97 -14.34 4.76
CA MET A 121 -7.98 -14.57 5.80
C MET A 121 -8.74 -15.89 5.68
N CYS A 122 -8.97 -16.37 4.45
CA CYS A 122 -9.74 -17.59 4.19
C CYS A 122 -8.91 -18.88 4.24
N ILE A 123 -7.57 -18.77 4.23
CA ILE A 123 -6.65 -19.90 4.36
C ILE A 123 -6.01 -19.97 5.76
N SER A 124 -6.10 -18.90 6.54
CA SER A 124 -5.67 -18.86 7.93
C SER A 124 -6.50 -19.81 8.83
N PRO A 125 -5.89 -20.42 9.87
CA PRO A 125 -6.61 -21.27 10.82
C PRO A 125 -7.80 -20.57 11.48
N SER A 126 -7.70 -19.26 11.70
CA SER A 126 -8.79 -18.40 12.17
C SER A 126 -8.73 -17.04 11.46
N PRO A 127 -9.85 -16.51 10.94
CA PRO A 127 -9.88 -15.15 10.39
C PRO A 127 -9.45 -14.08 11.39
N TRP A 128 -9.69 -14.33 12.69
CA TRP A 128 -9.34 -13.41 13.76
C TRP A 128 -7.83 -13.32 14.01
N SER A 129 -7.06 -14.37 13.68
CA SER A 129 -5.60 -14.31 13.84
C SER A 129 -4.95 -13.28 12.92
N ILE A 130 -5.58 -12.97 11.78
CA ILE A 130 -5.12 -11.91 10.86
C ILE A 130 -5.02 -10.55 11.56
N LEU A 131 -5.98 -10.23 12.45
CA LEU A 131 -5.97 -8.95 13.15
C LEU A 131 -4.80 -8.84 14.12
N GLU A 132 -4.56 -9.90 14.90
CA GLU A 132 -3.46 -9.91 15.86
C GLU A 132 -2.10 -9.95 15.16
N SER A 133 -1.97 -10.70 14.06
CA SER A 133 -0.77 -10.67 13.21
C SER A 133 -0.53 -9.29 12.63
N HIS A 134 -1.54 -8.68 12.00
CA HIS A 134 -1.46 -7.32 11.45
C HIS A 134 -1.01 -6.30 12.50
N LYS A 135 -1.62 -6.36 13.70
CA LYS A 135 -1.26 -5.51 14.84
C LYS A 135 0.21 -5.68 15.24
N ASN A 136 0.66 -6.92 15.40
CA ASN A 136 2.02 -7.21 15.84
C ASN A 136 3.05 -6.78 14.80
N ASP A 137 2.78 -7.03 13.52
CA ASP A 137 3.63 -6.61 12.41
C ASP A 137 3.68 -5.09 12.30
N LEU A 138 2.55 -4.40 12.48
CA LEU A 138 2.47 -2.93 12.49
C LEU A 138 3.28 -2.34 13.64
N ILE A 139 3.10 -2.84 14.87
CA ILE A 139 3.86 -2.40 16.05
C ILE A 139 5.36 -2.60 15.81
N THR A 140 5.76 -3.75 15.27
CA THR A 140 7.16 -4.07 14.98
C THR A 140 7.74 -3.11 13.94
N THR A 141 6.99 -2.87 12.86
CA THR A 141 7.34 -1.90 11.80
C THR A 141 7.52 -0.49 12.36
N LEU A 142 6.57 -0.02 13.17
CA LEU A 142 6.63 1.30 13.78
C LEU A 142 7.82 1.44 14.74
N ARG A 143 8.18 0.38 15.48
CA ARG A 143 9.39 0.35 16.31
C ARG A 143 10.66 0.46 15.47
N ILE A 144 10.78 -0.31 14.38
CA ILE A 144 11.92 -0.22 13.46
C ILE A 144 12.09 1.20 12.93
N LEU A 145 11.00 1.82 12.46
CA LEU A 145 11.02 3.19 11.94
C LEU A 145 11.40 4.21 13.04
N ARG A 146 10.78 4.12 14.22
CA ARG A 146 11.06 5.00 15.37
C ARG A 146 12.52 4.93 15.78
N ASP A 147 13.07 3.72 15.90
CA ASP A 147 14.40 3.50 16.46
C ASP A 147 15.52 3.88 15.47
N ASN A 148 15.21 3.96 14.16
CA ASN A 148 16.20 4.25 13.13
C ASN A 148 16.05 5.61 12.45
N LEU A 149 14.85 6.20 12.45
CA LEU A 149 14.52 7.40 11.69
C LEU A 149 13.97 8.49 12.61
N PRO A 150 14.84 9.32 13.24
CA PRO A 150 14.38 10.46 14.03
C PRO A 150 13.68 11.49 13.16
N ARG A 151 12.82 12.38 13.68
CA ARG A 151 12.09 13.39 12.86
C ARG A 151 11.27 12.76 11.72
N THR A 152 10.42 11.81 12.08
CA THR A 152 9.58 11.08 11.13
C THR A 152 8.12 11.20 11.51
N PHE A 153 7.30 11.63 10.55
CA PHE A 153 5.85 11.47 10.61
C PHE A 153 5.47 10.20 9.88
N VAL A 154 4.73 9.32 10.55
CA VAL A 154 4.16 8.12 9.92
C VAL A 154 2.67 8.32 9.76
N SER A 155 2.19 8.25 8.52
CA SER A 155 0.76 8.28 8.18
C SER A 155 0.30 6.86 7.87
N ILE A 156 -0.50 6.29 8.76
CA ILE A 156 -1.10 4.98 8.59
C ILE A 156 -2.42 5.17 7.83
N LEU A 157 -2.52 4.58 6.65
CA LEU A 157 -3.70 4.61 5.80
C LEU A 157 -4.45 3.30 5.94
N ILE A 158 -5.73 3.39 6.31
CA ILE A 158 -6.57 2.23 6.53
C ILE A 158 -6.98 1.62 5.18
N PRO A 159 -6.95 0.29 5.02
CA PRO A 159 -7.46 -0.40 3.84
C PRO A 159 -8.85 0.08 3.39
N PRO A 160 -9.14 0.09 2.08
CA PRO A 160 -10.43 0.51 1.58
C PRO A 160 -11.56 -0.35 2.14
N HIS A 161 -12.75 0.22 2.28
CA HIS A 161 -13.92 -0.48 2.82
C HIS A 161 -14.36 -1.61 1.87
N LEU A 162 -13.82 -2.82 2.06
CA LEU A 162 -13.95 -3.95 1.12
C LEU A 162 -15.41 -4.35 0.85
N LYS A 163 -16.31 -4.23 1.84
CA LYS A 163 -17.75 -4.46 1.64
C LYS A 163 -18.37 -3.47 0.66
N ALA A 164 -17.91 -2.21 0.65
CA ALA A 164 -18.40 -1.20 -0.28
C ALA A 164 -17.87 -1.46 -1.69
N PHE A 165 -16.59 -1.87 -1.79
CA PHE A 165 -15.99 -2.34 -3.04
C PHE A 165 -16.76 -3.52 -3.65
N ILE A 166 -17.18 -4.50 -2.85
CA ILE A 166 -17.96 -5.65 -3.35
C ILE A 166 -19.35 -5.22 -3.79
N ASN A 167 -20.00 -4.35 -3.02
CA ASN A 167 -21.33 -3.84 -3.36
C ASN A 167 -21.33 -2.99 -4.64
N SER A 168 -20.26 -2.25 -4.94
CA SER A 168 -20.18 -1.42 -6.15
C SER A 168 -20.20 -2.24 -7.45
N ARG A 169 -19.99 -3.55 -7.36
CA ARG A 169 -20.04 -4.48 -8.49
C ARG A 169 -21.41 -5.10 -8.75
N LYS A 170 -22.34 -4.99 -7.80
CA LYS A 170 -23.70 -5.53 -8.00
C LYS A 170 -24.34 -4.84 -9.20
N GLY A 171 -24.77 -5.63 -10.18
CA GLY A 171 -25.35 -5.12 -11.43
C GLY A 171 -24.36 -4.57 -12.46
N ARG A 172 -23.04 -4.69 -12.23
CA ARG A 172 -21.98 -4.25 -13.15
C ARG A 172 -21.05 -5.41 -13.50
N PHE A 173 -21.52 -6.27 -14.41
CA PHE A 173 -20.73 -7.43 -14.84
C PHE A 173 -19.70 -7.04 -15.89
N SER A 174 -18.45 -7.42 -15.65
CA SER A 174 -17.35 -7.39 -16.60
C SER A 174 -16.57 -8.68 -16.42
N LEU A 175 -16.28 -9.38 -17.52
CA LEU A 175 -15.50 -10.63 -17.48
C LEU A 175 -14.12 -10.40 -16.88
N ASP A 176 -13.43 -9.35 -17.32
CA ASP A 176 -12.12 -8.97 -16.77
C ASP A 176 -12.20 -8.73 -15.27
N CYS A 177 -13.16 -7.91 -14.83
CA CYS A 177 -13.34 -7.63 -13.40
C CYS A 177 -13.72 -8.89 -12.62
N TYR A 178 -14.54 -9.78 -13.18
CA TYR A 178 -14.87 -11.06 -12.54
C TYR A 178 -13.61 -11.88 -12.28
N PHE A 179 -12.78 -12.11 -13.31
CA PHE A 179 -11.55 -12.88 -13.17
C PHE A 179 -10.53 -12.20 -12.25
N ILE A 180 -10.21 -10.92 -12.47
CA ILE A 180 -9.22 -10.18 -11.67
C ILE A 180 -9.57 -10.26 -10.19
N THR A 181 -10.82 -9.96 -9.82
CA THR A 181 -11.17 -9.92 -8.41
C THR A 181 -11.25 -11.28 -7.74
N ASN A 182 -11.49 -12.36 -8.49
CA ASN A 182 -11.38 -13.72 -7.95
C ASN A 182 -9.92 -14.08 -7.69
N ILE A 183 -8.96 -13.46 -8.41
CA ILE A 183 -7.53 -13.65 -8.20
C ILE A 183 -7.01 -12.75 -7.06
N VAL A 184 -7.36 -11.47 -7.09
CA VAL A 184 -6.83 -10.45 -6.16
C VAL A 184 -7.54 -10.48 -4.81
N CYS A 185 -8.81 -10.89 -4.76
CA CYS A 185 -9.60 -10.94 -3.53
C CYS A 185 -10.47 -12.20 -3.39
N PRO A 186 -9.87 -13.41 -3.49
CA PRO A 186 -10.58 -14.67 -3.47
C PRO A 186 -11.40 -14.87 -2.19
N CYS A 187 -10.92 -14.45 -1.02
CA CYS A 187 -11.61 -14.70 0.25
C CYS A 187 -12.99 -14.03 0.33
N LEU A 188 -13.15 -12.86 -0.32
CA LEU A 188 -14.42 -12.13 -0.29
C LEU A 188 -15.28 -12.35 -1.53
N ILE A 189 -14.68 -12.66 -2.68
CA ILE A 189 -15.38 -12.82 -3.96
C ILE A 189 -15.68 -14.28 -4.28
N GLY A 190 -14.78 -15.18 -3.92
CA GLY A 190 -14.87 -16.61 -4.22
C GLY A 190 -16.18 -17.20 -3.72
N LEU A 191 -16.80 -18.03 -4.56
CA LEU A 191 -18.05 -18.70 -4.22
C LEU A 191 -17.85 -19.69 -3.07
N GLN A 192 -16.67 -20.31 -2.98
CA GLN A 192 -16.35 -21.27 -1.91
C GLN A 192 -16.37 -20.65 -0.50
N TYR A 193 -16.28 -19.33 -0.37
CA TYR A 193 -16.29 -18.63 0.92
C TYR A 193 -17.56 -17.81 1.17
N LYS A 194 -18.60 -17.99 0.34
CA LYS A 194 -19.83 -17.20 0.42
C LYS A 194 -20.45 -17.19 1.81
N ASP A 195 -20.49 -18.34 2.48
CA ASP A 195 -21.13 -18.51 3.79
C ASP A 195 -20.32 -17.87 4.92
N ARG A 196 -19.01 -17.64 4.71
CA ARG A 196 -18.11 -17.02 5.69
C ARG A 196 -18.00 -15.50 5.55
N ARG A 197 -18.58 -14.90 4.50
CA ARG A 197 -18.43 -13.46 4.22
C ARG A 197 -18.90 -12.56 5.36
N ALA A 198 -19.95 -12.96 6.09
CA ALA A 198 -20.45 -12.20 7.22
C ALA A 198 -19.41 -12.13 8.36
N GLU A 199 -18.75 -13.27 8.66
CA GLU A 199 -17.63 -13.34 9.61
C GLU A 199 -16.48 -12.44 9.14
N TYR A 200 -16.10 -12.55 7.87
CA TYR A 200 -15.02 -11.75 7.28
C TYR A 200 -15.28 -10.25 7.36
N TYR A 201 -16.50 -9.79 7.10
CA TYR A 201 -16.85 -8.38 7.28
C TYR A 201 -16.78 -7.93 8.74
N ASN A 202 -17.11 -8.80 9.70
CA ASN A 202 -16.97 -8.49 11.13
C ASN A 202 -15.49 -8.32 11.51
N VAL A 203 -14.62 -9.21 11.03
CA VAL A 203 -13.16 -9.11 11.22
C VAL A 203 -12.63 -7.80 10.64
N ILE A 204 -12.93 -7.50 9.37
CA ILE A 204 -12.50 -6.26 8.70
C ILE A 204 -13.01 -5.01 9.44
N SER A 205 -14.24 -5.04 9.97
CA SER A 205 -14.78 -3.87 10.70
C SER A 205 -14.00 -3.52 11.98
N ARG A 206 -13.27 -4.50 12.55
CA ARG A 206 -12.48 -4.35 13.77
C ARG A 206 -11.02 -4.01 13.50
N SER A 207 -10.53 -4.13 12.27
CA SER A 207 -9.16 -3.72 11.92
C SER A 207 -8.96 -2.21 11.95
N VAL A 208 -10.03 -1.43 11.84
CA VAL A 208 -10.00 0.04 11.95
C VAL A 208 -9.67 0.52 13.37
N CYS A 209 -9.83 -0.34 14.38
CA CYS A 209 -9.60 -0.02 15.79
C CYS A 209 -8.24 -0.50 16.34
N VAL A 210 -7.41 -1.10 15.49
CA VAL A 210 -6.07 -1.59 15.81
C VAL A 210 -5.04 -0.51 15.48
#